data_AF-A0A431HLS5-F1
#
_entry.id   AF-A0A431HLS5-F1
#
_cell.length_a   1.000
_cell.length_b   1.000
_cell.length_c   1.000
_cell.angle_alpha   90.00
_cell.angle_beta   90.00
_cell.angle_gamma   90.00
#
_symmetry.space_group_name_H-M   'P 1'
#
loop_
_entity.id
_entity.type
_entity.pdbx_description
1 polymer ?
#
loop_
_entity_poly.entity_id
_entity_poly.type
_entity_poly.pdbx_seq_one_letter_code
_entity_poly.pdbx_strand_id
1 'polypeptide(L)'
;MYSLTYNVFNKIWRKNQIPHRKIIGQPAVEYPDGTKFYWWNCLEYTISKTDEKTEIIAIIDNNDHKLQSFDDNPSVTYTNGTKEWHCVGLLHRYSGPAVQYSNGDVEYWNWGKLNRLDGPAVIYGNKQYWFYRGEFVKCIIV
;
A
#
# COMPACT_ATOMS: atom_id res chain seq x y z
N MET A 1 -12.29 6.48 -18.63
CA MET A 1 -11.37 7.06 -19.63
C MET A 1 -10.32 7.92 -18.91
N TYR A 2 -9.03 7.76 -19.23
CA TYR A 2 -7.95 8.60 -18.70
C TYR A 2 -7.69 9.79 -19.64
N SER A 3 -7.38 10.96 -19.10
CA SER A 3 -7.03 12.16 -19.88
C SER A 3 -5.99 13.02 -19.16
N LEU A 4 -5.28 13.83 -19.92
CA LEU A 4 -4.37 14.86 -19.44
C LEU A 4 -4.91 16.21 -19.91
N THR A 5 -5.12 17.13 -18.97
CA THR A 5 -5.55 18.50 -19.28
C THR A 5 -4.47 19.48 -18.85
N TYR A 6 -4.13 20.41 -19.75
CA TYR A 6 -3.34 21.59 -19.43
C TYR A 6 -4.33 22.72 -19.11
N ASN A 7 -4.16 23.39 -17.99
CA ASN A 7 -4.91 24.61 -17.71
C ASN A 7 -3.90 25.71 -17.38
N VAL A 8 -3.60 26.55 -18.38
CA VAL A 8 -2.67 27.71 -18.51
C VAL A 8 -1.28 27.60 -17.84
N PHE A 9 -1.13 26.92 -16.72
CA PHE A 9 0.10 26.76 -15.93
C PHE A 9 0.30 25.35 -15.35
N ASN A 10 -0.75 24.50 -15.24
CA ASN A 10 -0.66 23.27 -14.45
C ASN A 10 -0.85 22.00 -15.30
N LYS A 11 -0.20 20.90 -14.92
CA LYS A 11 -0.43 19.56 -15.50
C LYS A 11 -1.35 18.76 -14.58
N ILE A 12 -2.49 18.32 -15.10
CA ILE A 12 -3.46 17.53 -14.32
C ILE A 12 -3.80 16.23 -15.05
N TRP A 13 -3.48 15.11 -14.41
CA TRP A 13 -3.88 13.77 -14.88
C TRP A 13 -5.20 13.38 -14.27
N ARG A 14 -6.10 12.86 -15.10
CA ARG A 14 -7.48 12.54 -14.70
C ARG A 14 -7.87 11.12 -15.09
N LYS A 15 -8.75 10.54 -14.30
CA LYS A 15 -9.53 9.34 -14.60
C LYS A 15 -10.99 9.69 -14.39
N ASN A 16 -11.81 9.58 -15.44
CA ASN A 16 -13.23 9.97 -15.40
C ASN A 16 -13.44 11.39 -14.83
N GLN A 17 -12.68 12.36 -15.34
CA GLN A 17 -12.68 13.78 -14.93
C GLN A 17 -12.16 14.09 -13.51
N ILE A 18 -11.86 13.08 -12.70
CA ILE A 18 -11.32 13.25 -11.33
C ILE A 18 -9.78 13.18 -11.37
N PRO A 19 -9.05 14.02 -10.60
CA PRO A 19 -7.60 13.91 -10.45
C PRO A 19 -7.17 12.49 -10.05
N HIS A 20 -6.31 11.88 -10.87
CA HIS A 20 -5.84 10.51 -10.68
C HIS A 20 -4.59 10.27 -11.51
N ARG A 21 -3.62 9.55 -10.95
CA ARG A 21 -2.46 9.07 -11.72
C ARG A 21 -2.44 7.56 -11.88
N LYS A 22 -2.25 7.05 -13.10
CA LYS A 22 -2.26 5.60 -13.39
C LYS A 22 -1.19 4.83 -12.60
N ILE A 23 -0.05 5.46 -12.39
CA ILE A 23 1.09 4.89 -11.67
C ILE A 23 1.14 5.56 -10.30
N ILE A 24 1.08 4.74 -9.24
CA ILE A 24 1.26 5.20 -7.88
C ILE A 24 2.65 5.80 -7.69
N GLY A 25 2.74 6.88 -6.91
CA GLY A 25 4.00 7.59 -6.68
C GLY A 25 4.26 8.74 -7.66
N GLN A 26 3.46 8.88 -8.71
CA GLN A 26 3.53 10.02 -9.63
C GLN A 26 2.45 11.07 -9.28
N PRO A 27 2.75 12.37 -9.43
CA PRO A 27 1.78 13.41 -9.14
C PRO A 27 0.59 13.34 -10.09
N ALA A 28 -0.60 13.57 -9.54
CA ALA A 28 -1.83 13.78 -10.30
C ALA A 28 -2.02 15.25 -10.67
N VAL A 29 -1.41 16.17 -9.92
CA VAL A 29 -1.34 17.60 -10.21
C VAL A 29 0.09 18.09 -10.01
N GLU A 30 0.60 18.87 -10.96
CA GLU A 30 1.90 19.54 -10.88
C GLU A 30 1.76 21.00 -11.31
N TYR A 31 2.22 21.90 -10.45
CA TYR A 31 2.23 23.36 -10.66
C TYR A 31 3.61 23.85 -11.14
N PRO A 32 3.71 25.04 -11.78
CA PRO A 32 4.99 25.58 -12.25
C PRO A 32 6.04 25.83 -11.18
N ASP A 33 5.60 26.12 -9.95
CA ASP A 33 6.45 26.33 -8.78
C ASP A 33 7.08 25.04 -8.25
N GLY A 34 6.73 23.88 -8.84
CA GLY A 34 7.18 22.56 -8.44
C GLY A 34 6.26 21.87 -7.42
N THR A 35 5.20 22.53 -6.97
CA THR A 35 4.21 21.96 -6.04
C THR A 35 3.50 20.78 -6.69
N LYS A 36 3.38 19.68 -5.95
CA LYS A 36 2.83 18.40 -6.42
C LYS A 36 1.75 17.90 -5.49
N PHE A 37 0.66 17.41 -6.08
CA PHE A 37 -0.40 16.71 -5.35
C PHE A 37 -0.60 15.32 -5.93
N TYR A 38 -0.84 14.36 -5.04
CA TYR A 38 -0.98 12.96 -5.39
C TYR A 38 -2.38 12.49 -5.04
N TRP A 39 -3.06 11.93 -6.04
CA TRP A 39 -4.47 11.54 -5.94
C TRP A 39 -4.69 10.16 -6.55
N TRP A 40 -5.50 9.35 -5.86
CA TRP A 40 -5.98 8.06 -6.33
C TRP A 40 -7.49 7.93 -6.12
N ASN A 41 -8.27 7.97 -7.20
CA ASN A 41 -9.75 7.92 -7.20
C ASN A 41 -10.39 8.81 -6.10
N CYS A 42 -10.10 10.11 -6.11
CA CYS A 42 -10.55 11.11 -5.11
C CYS A 42 -9.88 11.06 -3.73
N LEU A 43 -9.01 10.10 -3.44
CA LEU A 43 -8.27 10.10 -2.18
C LEU A 43 -6.91 10.77 -2.38
N GLU A 44 -6.68 11.87 -1.67
CA GLU A 44 -5.37 12.52 -1.60
C GLU A 44 -4.43 11.67 -0.75
N TYR A 45 -3.16 11.64 -1.13
CA TYR A 45 -2.12 10.98 -0.35
C TYR A 45 -0.80 11.73 -0.43
N THR A 46 0.08 11.41 0.50
CA THR A 46 1.46 11.87 0.51
C THR A 46 2.41 10.70 0.37
N ILE A 47 3.63 11.00 -0.04
CA ILE A 47 4.72 10.03 -0.12
C ILE A 47 5.79 10.51 0.85
N SER A 48 6.05 9.74 1.89
CA SER A 48 7.17 9.95 2.80
C SER A 48 8.32 9.06 2.34
N LYS A 49 9.52 9.62 2.21
CA LYS A 49 10.72 8.87 1.83
C LYS A 49 11.85 9.16 2.80
N THR A 50 12.39 8.10 3.39
CA THR A 50 13.59 8.12 4.23
C THR A 50 14.69 7.29 3.56
N ASP A 51 15.87 7.22 4.19
CA ASP A 51 16.96 6.35 3.75
C ASP A 51 16.62 4.86 3.90
N GLU A 52 15.59 4.52 4.68
CA GLU A 52 15.21 3.15 5.00
C GLU A 52 13.97 2.68 4.23
N LYS A 53 13.03 3.58 3.91
CA LYS A 53 11.74 3.21 3.32
C LYS A 53 11.06 4.34 2.55
N THR A 54 10.11 3.94 1.71
CA THR A 54 9.12 4.81 1.09
C THR A 54 7.73 4.40 1.57
N GLU A 55 6.93 5.36 2.00
CA GLU A 55 5.59 5.16 2.56
C GLU A 55 4.56 5.97 1.77
N ILE A 56 3.40 5.35 1.56
CA ILE A 56 2.22 5.97 0.94
C ILE A 56 1.18 6.14 2.02
N ILE A 57 0.83 7.40 2.29
CA ILE A 57 -0.01 7.79 3.41
C ILE A 57 -1.22 8.53 2.86
N ALA A 58 -2.39 7.90 2.92
CA ALA A 58 -3.65 8.53 2.56
C ALA A 58 -4.05 9.58 3.60
N ILE A 59 -4.55 10.71 3.13
CA ILE A 59 -5.16 11.75 3.95
C ILE A 59 -6.65 11.42 4.03
N ILE A 60 -7.09 10.86 5.16
CA ILE A 60 -8.49 10.47 5.37
C ILE A 60 -9.29 11.69 5.83
N ASP A 61 -8.75 12.38 6.84
CA ASP A 61 -9.23 13.66 7.36
C ASP A 61 -8.02 14.56 7.68
N ASN A 62 -8.24 15.86 7.93
CA ASN A 62 -7.16 16.84 8.20
C ASN A 62 -6.19 16.46 9.32
N ASN A 63 -6.59 15.57 10.24
CA ASN A 63 -5.75 15.08 11.35
C ASN A 63 -5.56 13.56 11.34
N ASP A 64 -6.15 12.84 10.38
CA ASP A 64 -6.04 11.38 10.31
C ASP A 64 -5.43 10.92 9.00
N HIS A 65 -4.18 10.47 9.11
CA HIS A 65 -3.37 10.01 8.01
C HIS A 65 -3.07 8.53 8.21
N LYS A 66 -3.33 7.70 7.21
CA LYS A 66 -3.20 6.24 7.31
C LYS A 66 -2.36 5.68 6.18
N LEU A 67 -1.51 4.70 6.49
CA LEU A 67 -0.88 3.88 5.46
C LEU A 67 -1.97 3.22 4.61
N GLN A 68 -1.85 3.35 3.30
CA GLN A 68 -2.87 2.87 2.37
C GLN A 68 -2.22 2.31 1.12
N SER A 69 -2.57 1.05 0.81
CA SER A 69 -2.21 0.40 -0.45
C SER A 69 -3.26 0.71 -1.51
N PHE A 70 -2.79 0.95 -2.73
CA PHE A 70 -3.63 1.30 -3.87
C PHE A 70 -3.31 0.38 -5.04
N ASP A 71 -4.32 -0.29 -5.60
CA ASP A 71 -4.17 -1.13 -6.79
C ASP A 71 -3.06 -2.19 -6.65
N ASP A 72 -3.04 -2.86 -5.50
CA ASP A 72 -2.03 -3.85 -5.12
C ASP A 72 -0.59 -3.31 -5.01
N ASN A 73 -0.38 -1.99 -5.06
CA ASN A 73 0.90 -1.38 -4.74
C ASN A 73 1.09 -1.34 -3.22
N PRO A 74 2.28 -1.70 -2.72
CA PRO A 74 2.56 -1.68 -1.29
C PRO A 74 2.50 -0.25 -0.76
N SER A 75 1.89 -0.09 0.41
CA SER A 75 1.93 1.15 1.18
C SER A 75 3.30 1.46 1.77
N VAL A 76 4.14 0.44 2.00
CA VAL A 76 5.50 0.62 2.50
C VAL A 76 6.44 -0.24 1.67
N THR A 77 7.54 0.34 1.20
CA THR A 77 8.64 -0.39 0.56
C THR A 77 9.94 -0.01 1.23
N TYR A 78 10.62 -0.99 1.82
CA TYR A 78 11.91 -0.82 2.47
C TYR A 78 13.05 -0.96 1.45
N THR A 79 14.19 -0.33 1.72
CA THR A 79 15.38 -0.38 0.85
C THR A 79 15.98 -1.79 0.74
N ASN A 80 15.77 -2.65 1.74
CA ASN A 80 16.17 -4.06 1.68
C ASN A 80 15.27 -4.91 0.77
N GLY A 81 14.16 -4.37 0.26
CA GLY A 81 13.21 -5.06 -0.60
C GLY A 81 11.96 -5.60 0.11
N THR A 82 11.88 -5.51 1.45
CA THR A 82 10.66 -5.83 2.20
C THR A 82 9.52 -4.88 1.81
N LYS A 83 8.29 -5.39 1.76
CA LYS A 83 7.09 -4.66 1.36
C LYS A 83 5.93 -4.95 2.30
N GLU A 84 5.12 -3.93 2.57
CA GLU A 84 3.92 -4.05 3.40
C GLU A 84 2.71 -3.42 2.72
N TRP A 85 1.58 -4.10 2.87
CA TRP A 85 0.28 -3.68 2.36
C TRP A 85 -0.67 -3.39 3.52
N HIS A 86 -1.23 -2.17 3.51
CA HIS A 86 -2.16 -1.67 4.51
C HIS A 86 -3.48 -1.24 3.88
N CYS A 87 -4.57 -1.42 4.64
CA CYS A 87 -5.88 -0.83 4.39
C CYS A 87 -6.29 -0.07 5.65
N VAL A 88 -6.47 1.25 5.53
CA VAL A 88 -6.82 2.16 6.63
C VAL A 88 -5.85 2.01 7.81
N GLY A 89 -4.55 1.89 7.50
CA GLY A 89 -3.48 1.79 8.49
C GLY A 89 -3.31 0.39 9.11
N LEU A 90 -4.13 -0.59 8.76
CA LEU A 90 -4.00 -1.97 9.24
C LEU A 90 -3.40 -2.87 8.17
N LEU A 91 -2.48 -3.76 8.54
CA LEU A 91 -1.96 -4.78 7.62
C LEU A 91 -3.11 -5.58 7.02
N HIS A 92 -3.21 -5.54 5.69
CA HIS A 92 -4.30 -6.15 4.95
C HIS A 92 -3.94 -6.27 3.47
N ARG A 93 -4.14 -7.45 2.89
CA ARG A 93 -4.11 -7.65 1.43
C ARG A 93 -4.99 -8.82 1.04
N TYR A 94 -5.88 -8.62 0.07
CA TYR A 94 -6.83 -9.67 -0.37
C TYR A 94 -6.19 -10.67 -1.34
N SER A 95 -5.34 -10.18 -2.24
CA SER A 95 -4.72 -10.93 -3.34
C SER A 95 -3.47 -11.73 -2.93
N GLY A 96 -3.00 -11.61 -1.70
CA GLY A 96 -1.72 -12.18 -1.30
C GLY A 96 -1.29 -11.82 0.11
N PRO A 97 -0.01 -12.03 0.47
CA PRO A 97 0.51 -11.68 1.78
C PRO A 97 0.58 -10.16 1.96
N ALA A 98 0.21 -9.71 3.16
CA ALA A 98 0.27 -8.30 3.54
C ALA A 98 1.66 -7.86 3.97
N VAL A 99 2.56 -8.81 4.29
CA VAL A 99 3.99 -8.55 4.48
C VAL A 99 4.77 -9.52 3.61
N GLN A 100 5.70 -9.00 2.82
CA GLN A 100 6.67 -9.79 2.06
C GLN A 100 8.07 -9.35 2.44
N TYR A 101 8.82 -10.23 3.07
CA TYR A 101 10.19 -9.94 3.47
C TYR A 101 11.16 -10.16 2.31
N SER A 102 12.29 -9.45 2.38
CA SER A 102 13.36 -9.55 1.36
C SER A 102 14.00 -10.94 1.27
N ASN A 103 13.93 -11.74 2.33
CA ASN A 103 14.42 -13.12 2.37
C ASN A 103 13.42 -14.15 1.78
N GLY A 104 12.25 -13.70 1.32
CA GLY A 104 11.19 -14.56 0.76
C GLY A 104 10.13 -15.01 1.77
N ASP A 105 10.30 -14.69 3.05
CA ASP A 105 9.29 -14.95 4.07
C ASP A 105 8.03 -14.10 3.84
N VAL A 106 6.87 -14.59 4.28
CA VAL A 106 5.60 -13.91 4.05
C VAL A 106 4.62 -14.04 5.20
N GLU A 107 3.78 -13.02 5.36
CA GLU A 107 2.68 -13.01 6.32
C GLU A 107 1.38 -12.56 5.66
N TYR A 108 0.31 -13.28 5.95
CA TYR A 108 -1.05 -13.02 5.49
C TYR A 108 -1.84 -12.39 6.63
N TRP A 109 -2.23 -11.14 6.42
CA TRP A 109 -3.02 -10.37 7.36
C TRP A 109 -4.34 -9.95 6.73
N ASN A 110 -5.39 -9.98 7.55
CA ASN A 110 -6.69 -9.46 7.20
C ASN A 110 -7.17 -8.54 8.34
N TRP A 111 -7.22 -7.24 8.06
CA TRP A 111 -7.67 -6.22 9.01
C TRP A 111 -6.87 -6.24 10.33
N GLY A 112 -5.54 -6.31 10.21
CA GLY A 112 -4.63 -6.28 11.36
C GLY A 112 -4.56 -7.58 12.16
N LYS A 113 -5.14 -8.68 11.65
CA LYS A 113 -5.03 -10.01 12.27
C LYS A 113 -4.40 -11.01 11.30
N LEU A 114 -3.49 -11.83 11.79
CA LEU A 114 -2.96 -12.97 11.05
C LEU A 114 -4.09 -13.92 10.69
N ASN A 115 -4.30 -14.12 9.38
CA ASN A 115 -5.38 -14.96 8.87
C ASN A 115 -5.13 -15.34 7.41
N ARG A 116 -5.44 -16.59 7.07
CA ARG A 116 -5.48 -17.08 5.69
C ARG A 116 -6.48 -18.23 5.60
N LEU A 117 -7.38 -18.18 4.61
CA LEU A 117 -8.47 -19.16 4.46
C LEU A 117 -7.96 -20.58 4.18
N ASP A 118 -7.03 -20.70 3.23
CA ASP A 118 -6.64 -22.00 2.64
C ASP A 118 -5.18 -22.37 2.91
N GLY A 119 -4.55 -21.83 3.95
CA GLY A 119 -3.12 -22.06 4.18
C GLY A 119 -2.58 -21.45 5.46
N PRO A 120 -1.26 -21.58 5.70
CA PRO A 120 -0.61 -20.92 6.83
C PRO A 120 -0.65 -19.40 6.67
N ALA A 121 -0.91 -18.70 7.77
CA ALA A 121 -0.90 -17.26 7.80
C ALA A 121 0.53 -16.70 7.84
N VAL A 122 1.51 -17.47 8.30
CA VAL A 122 2.92 -17.07 8.32
C VAL A 122 3.77 -18.19 7.74
N ILE A 123 4.69 -17.85 6.85
CA ILE A 123 5.65 -18.78 6.24
C ILE A 123 7.04 -18.17 6.42
N TYR A 124 7.87 -18.84 7.22
CA TYR A 124 9.24 -18.44 7.53
C TYR A 124 10.20 -19.58 7.18
N GLY A 125 10.93 -19.45 6.07
CA GLY A 125 11.72 -20.53 5.50
C GLY A 125 10.87 -21.79 5.32
N ASN A 126 11.18 -22.83 6.08
CA ASN A 126 10.45 -24.10 6.05
C ASN A 126 9.41 -24.25 7.17
N LYS A 127 9.18 -23.22 7.99
CA LYS A 127 8.17 -23.22 9.05
C LYS A 127 6.90 -22.55 8.56
N GLN A 128 5.76 -23.15 8.89
CA GLN A 128 4.44 -22.64 8.54
C GLN A 128 3.55 -22.56 9.78
N TYR A 129 2.95 -21.40 10.02
CA TYR A 129 2.13 -21.14 11.20
C TYR A 129 0.69 -20.88 10.79
N TRP A 130 -0.24 -21.54 11.47
CA TRP A 130 -1.67 -21.46 11.25
C TRP A 130 -2.33 -20.66 12.37
N PHE A 131 -3.27 -19.79 11.97
CA PHE A 131 -4.02 -18.94 12.88
C PHE A 131 -5.52 -19.07 12.60
N TYR A 132 -6.35 -19.00 13.64
CA TYR A 132 -7.81 -18.95 13.53
C TYR A 132 -8.33 -17.79 14.35
N ARG A 133 -9.05 -16.86 13.70
CA ARG A 133 -9.55 -15.61 14.31
C ARG A 133 -8.45 -14.74 14.96
N GLY A 134 -7.21 -14.88 14.48
CA GLY A 134 -6.04 -14.16 15.01
C GLY A 134 -5.28 -14.92 16.11
N GLU A 135 -5.79 -16.07 16.57
CA GLU A 135 -5.13 -16.89 17.59
C GLU A 135 -4.28 -17.98 16.95
N PHE A 136 -3.11 -18.25 17.54
CA PHE A 136 -2.23 -19.33 17.09
C PHE A 136 -2.90 -20.69 17.26
N VAL A 137 -2.82 -21.52 16.21
CA VAL A 137 -3.40 -22.89 16.22
C VAL A 137 -2.30 -23.93 16.23
N LYS A 138 -1.37 -23.87 15.27
CA LYS A 138 -0.29 -24.86 15.12
C LYS A 138 0.85 -24.33 14.27
N CYS A 139 2.00 -24.97 14.42
CA CYS A 139 3.16 -24.81 13.55
C CYS A 139 3.51 -26.16 12.92
N ILE A 140 3.87 -26.16 11.65
CA ILE A 140 4.43 -27.30 10.95
C ILE A 140 5.78 -26.92 10.35
N ILE A 141 6.68 -27.89 10.26
CA ILE A 141 7.96 -27.78 9.56
C ILE A 141 7.85 -28.64 8.31
N VAL A 142 8.18 -28.04 7.16
CA VAL A 142 8.10 -28.67 5.83
C VAL A 142 9.50 -29.05 5.34
#